data_AF-A0A924A5P2-F1
#
_entry.id   AF-A0A924A5P2-F1
#
_cell.length_a   1.000
_cell.length_b   1.000
_cell.length_c   1.000
_cell.angle_alpha   90.00
_cell.angle_beta   90.00
_cell.angle_gamma   90.00
#
_symmetry.space_group_name_H-M   'P 1'
#
loop_
_entity.id
_entity.type
_entity.pdbx_description
1 polymer ?
#
loop_
_entity_poly.entity_id
_entity_poly.type
_entity_poly.pdbx_seq_one_letter_code
_entity_poly.pdbx_strand_id
1 'polypeptide(L)'
;MSYFSKLFFYAFLLFTASRSYGMYAAIYSEPKESLEVNRPTHFLVVTEGQELANLPYETALTQAKFIKNQHPQDQIVFISEFELKNQGLNQLKLWDLDMVFYSRDPYDYFAKLSTPSLIRYLRMFTKIKSLQIYGHANIPTGARLHEGFRFGQTEEEYVYIAKLKPNFTSDAYVVLNGCNSGWVMAIRLSKDWGIPVAGAFTGTIFEKVKPTTPVANCANGKCIRQVPQNTVYHGHYGSYLNPTLNFFKFFCVGLSAEKCQLGMAKSMMSSVSNYPKKLSNITVADYKLMVADYLCRNDDSGNKNKCQSALKKFDSTPNSNQDLRGSFFMKTIFGQLNASFDGHNASIECVKKPDNYDPQCTIKAETDAKTDTFIREYEAYIKGFELLRLEQANLNLLKTITKENL
;
A
#
# COMPACT_ATOMS: atom_id res chain seq x y z
N MET A 1 35.99 2.28 -60.26
CA MET A 1 36.09 2.75 -58.86
C MET A 1 34.87 3.61 -58.53
N SER A 2 34.35 3.50 -57.30
CA SER A 2 33.39 4.43 -56.66
C SER A 2 31.86 4.24 -56.82
N TYR A 3 31.31 3.05 -56.56
CA TYR A 3 29.87 2.93 -56.19
C TYR A 3 29.53 1.92 -55.08
N PHE A 4 30.50 1.18 -54.53
CA PHE A 4 30.25 0.11 -53.57
C PHE A 4 30.44 0.47 -52.08
N SER A 5 30.87 1.70 -51.73
CA SER A 5 31.16 2.07 -50.33
C SER A 5 30.07 2.87 -49.60
N LYS A 6 28.98 3.27 -50.27
CA LYS A 6 27.93 4.10 -49.64
C LYS A 6 26.72 3.32 -49.11
N LEU A 7 26.54 2.05 -49.49
CA LEU A 7 25.40 1.24 -49.01
C LEU A 7 25.66 0.54 -47.67
N PHE A 8 26.91 0.39 -47.25
CA PHE A 8 27.23 -0.34 -46.00
C PHE A 8 27.13 0.53 -44.74
N PHE A 9 27.06 1.87 -44.87
CA PHE A 9 26.98 2.79 -43.73
C PHE A 9 25.55 3.11 -43.27
N TYR A 10 24.53 2.81 -44.09
CA TYR A 10 23.12 3.03 -43.72
C TYR A 10 22.45 1.83 -43.03
N ALA A 11 23.06 0.63 -43.09
CA ALA A 11 22.53 -0.56 -42.42
C ALA A 11 22.99 -0.72 -40.95
N PHE A 12 23.95 0.10 -40.50
CA PHE A 12 24.56 -0.04 -39.16
C PHE A 12 24.00 0.94 -38.10
N LEU A 13 23.08 1.84 -38.47
CA LEU A 13 22.61 2.94 -37.60
C LEU A 13 21.18 2.80 -37.06
N LEU A 14 20.49 1.67 -37.29
CA LEU A 14 19.10 1.47 -36.80
C LEU A 14 18.92 0.18 -35.98
N PHE A 15 19.98 -0.32 -35.35
CA PHE A 15 19.86 -1.15 -34.15
C PHE A 15 20.13 -0.30 -32.91
N THR A 16 19.45 0.84 -32.78
CA THR A 16 19.18 1.37 -31.46
C THR A 16 18.32 0.31 -30.79
N ALA A 17 18.92 -0.47 -29.88
CA ALA A 17 18.19 -1.41 -29.05
C ALA A 17 17.19 -0.58 -28.24
N SER A 18 16.01 -0.38 -28.80
CA SER A 18 14.89 0.28 -28.16
C SER A 18 14.69 -0.41 -26.83
N ARG A 19 14.82 0.34 -25.73
CA ARG A 19 14.56 -0.18 -24.40
C ARG A 19 13.10 -0.65 -24.41
N SER A 20 12.89 -1.97 -24.42
CA SER A 20 11.57 -2.53 -24.28
C SER A 20 11.22 -2.46 -22.79
N TYR A 21 10.53 -1.39 -22.40
CA TYR A 21 9.81 -1.36 -21.14
C TYR A 21 8.63 -2.32 -21.25
N GLY A 22 8.33 -3.02 -20.15
CA GLY A 22 7.33 -4.07 -20.09
C GLY A 22 6.66 -4.07 -18.73
N MET A 23 5.35 -4.30 -18.66
CA MET A 23 4.72 -4.74 -17.42
C MET A 23 5.05 -6.22 -17.17
N TYR A 24 5.42 -6.54 -15.94
CA TYR A 24 5.71 -7.90 -15.50
C TYR A 24 4.75 -8.29 -14.38
N ALA A 25 4.32 -9.54 -14.39
CA ALA A 25 3.68 -10.15 -13.24
C ALA A 25 4.38 -11.47 -12.88
N ALA A 26 4.65 -11.65 -11.59
CA ALA A 26 5.27 -12.85 -11.03
C ALA A 26 4.42 -13.38 -9.87
N ILE A 27 4.47 -14.69 -9.63
CA ILE A 27 3.91 -15.28 -8.42
C ILE A 27 5.04 -15.45 -7.41
N TYR A 28 4.79 -15.05 -6.18
CA TYR A 28 5.73 -15.21 -5.09
C TYR A 28 5.68 -16.63 -4.51
N SER A 29 6.85 -17.27 -4.46
CA SER A 29 7.09 -18.58 -3.85
C SER A 29 6.30 -19.75 -4.45
N GLU A 30 5.84 -19.63 -5.70
CA GLU A 30 5.13 -20.69 -6.43
C GLU A 30 5.50 -20.65 -7.92
N PRO A 31 5.45 -21.79 -8.63
CA PRO A 31 5.72 -21.83 -10.06
C PRO A 31 4.63 -21.11 -10.87
N LYS A 32 4.98 -20.53 -12.02
CA LYS A 32 4.02 -19.76 -12.83
C LYS A 32 2.79 -20.55 -13.30
N GLU A 33 2.92 -21.86 -13.48
CA GLU A 33 1.83 -22.76 -13.88
C GLU A 33 0.74 -22.89 -12.78
N SER A 34 1.03 -22.43 -11.56
CA SER A 34 0.07 -22.36 -10.45
C SER A 34 -0.83 -21.12 -10.46
N LEU A 35 -0.75 -20.27 -11.48
CA LEU A 35 -1.62 -19.09 -11.56
C LEU A 35 -3.09 -19.50 -11.64
N GLU A 36 -3.84 -19.22 -10.59
CA GLU A 36 -5.26 -19.50 -10.51
C GLU A 36 -6.06 -18.20 -10.35
N VAL A 37 -6.80 -17.83 -11.39
CA VAL A 37 -7.59 -16.57 -11.39
C VAL A 37 -8.77 -16.56 -10.39
N ASN A 38 -9.20 -17.73 -9.94
CA ASN A 38 -10.29 -17.88 -8.96
C ASN A 38 -9.80 -18.16 -7.53
N ARG A 39 -8.48 -18.21 -7.33
CA ARG A 39 -7.86 -18.36 -6.01
C ARG A 39 -7.79 -17.00 -5.33
N PRO A 40 -8.05 -16.90 -4.01
CA PRO A 40 -7.92 -15.63 -3.31
C PRO A 40 -6.50 -15.07 -3.48
N THR A 41 -6.41 -13.82 -3.94
CA THR A 41 -5.14 -13.25 -4.42
C THR A 41 -4.86 -11.90 -3.77
N HIS A 42 -3.60 -11.72 -3.34
CA HIS A 42 -3.02 -10.45 -2.92
C HIS A 42 -2.16 -9.88 -4.03
N PHE A 43 -2.41 -8.64 -4.43
CA PHE A 43 -1.61 -7.92 -5.41
C PHE A 43 -0.68 -6.92 -4.75
N LEU A 44 0.58 -6.95 -5.15
CA LEU A 44 1.61 -6.00 -4.76
C LEU A 44 2.15 -5.36 -6.03
N VAL A 45 1.76 -4.11 -6.28
CA VAL A 45 2.15 -3.33 -7.45
C VAL A 45 3.28 -2.41 -7.05
N VAL A 46 4.45 -2.58 -7.65
CA VAL A 46 5.58 -1.66 -7.48
C VAL A 46 5.67 -0.77 -8.71
N THR A 47 5.69 0.53 -8.46
CA THR A 47 5.67 1.53 -9.51
C THR A 47 7.08 1.99 -9.85
N GLU A 48 7.23 2.78 -10.92
CA GLU A 48 8.48 3.46 -11.21
C GLU A 48 8.91 4.34 -10.03
N GLY A 49 10.21 4.35 -9.75
CA GLY A 49 10.84 5.12 -8.68
C GLY A 49 12.34 4.92 -8.66
N GLN A 50 13.01 5.10 -9.80
CA GLN A 50 14.48 4.92 -9.91
C GLN A 50 15.24 5.73 -8.84
N GLU A 51 14.68 6.89 -8.45
CA GLU A 51 15.16 7.77 -7.39
C GLU A 51 15.08 7.16 -5.98
N LEU A 52 14.25 6.14 -5.76
CA LEU A 52 14.14 5.38 -4.51
C LEU A 52 14.94 4.07 -4.53
N ALA A 53 15.76 3.85 -5.57
CA ALA A 53 16.48 2.62 -5.81
C ALA A 53 15.56 1.39 -5.69
N ASN A 54 15.96 0.36 -4.94
CA ASN A 54 15.20 -0.88 -4.78
C ASN A 54 14.25 -0.85 -3.57
N LEU A 55 14.14 0.26 -2.83
CA LEU A 55 13.40 0.28 -1.56
C LEU A 55 11.90 -0.04 -1.68
N PRO A 56 11.16 0.45 -2.71
CA PRO A 56 9.79 0.03 -2.94
C PRO A 56 9.67 -1.49 -3.21
N TYR A 57 10.60 -2.04 -4.00
CA TYR A 57 10.67 -3.47 -4.29
C TYR A 57 10.92 -4.31 -3.05
N GLU A 58 11.94 -3.98 -2.26
CA GLU A 58 12.28 -4.68 -1.02
C GLU A 58 11.14 -4.63 0.00
N THR A 59 10.44 -3.49 0.07
CA THR A 59 9.26 -3.34 0.92
C THR A 59 8.13 -4.26 0.47
N ALA A 60 7.78 -4.23 -0.82
CA ALA A 60 6.74 -5.08 -1.38
C ALA A 60 7.08 -6.57 -1.22
N LEU A 61 8.33 -6.97 -1.40
CA LEU A 61 8.77 -8.35 -1.18
C LEU A 61 8.73 -8.76 0.30
N THR A 62 9.10 -7.86 1.21
CA THR A 62 8.94 -8.09 2.65
C THR A 62 7.47 -8.33 2.98
N GLN A 63 6.58 -7.51 2.42
CA GLN A 63 5.13 -7.65 2.55
C GLN A 63 4.64 -8.99 1.96
N ALA A 64 5.11 -9.38 0.77
CA ALA A 64 4.76 -10.65 0.12
C ALA A 64 5.08 -11.84 1.02
N LYS A 65 6.30 -11.89 1.55
CA LYS A 65 6.71 -12.93 2.50
C LYS A 65 5.82 -12.95 3.73
N PHE A 66 5.51 -11.79 4.29
CA PHE A 66 4.66 -11.71 5.48
C PHE A 66 3.26 -12.25 5.18
N ILE A 67 2.61 -11.79 4.11
CA ILE A 67 1.31 -12.30 3.67
C ILE A 67 1.36 -13.81 3.47
N LYS A 68 2.37 -14.35 2.77
CA LYS A 68 2.45 -15.79 2.46
C LYS A 68 2.52 -16.64 3.72
N ASN A 69 3.23 -16.17 4.73
CA ASN A 69 3.31 -16.87 6.02
C ASN A 69 1.98 -16.88 6.77
N GLN A 70 1.17 -15.84 6.64
CA GLN A 70 -0.13 -15.75 7.33
C GLN A 70 -1.25 -16.43 6.55
N HIS A 71 -1.18 -16.39 5.22
CA HIS A 71 -2.19 -16.90 4.30
C HIS A 71 -1.53 -17.85 3.29
N PRO A 72 -1.05 -19.03 3.73
CA PRO A 72 -0.29 -19.94 2.87
C PRO A 72 -1.07 -20.47 1.67
N GLN A 73 -2.41 -20.46 1.75
CA GLN A 73 -3.31 -20.90 0.68
C GLN A 73 -3.63 -19.79 -0.34
N ASP A 74 -3.34 -18.54 -0.01
CA ASP A 74 -3.60 -17.43 -0.90
C ASP A 74 -2.43 -17.27 -1.89
N GLN A 75 -2.78 -16.77 -3.08
CA GLN A 75 -1.83 -16.40 -4.10
C GLN A 75 -1.31 -14.99 -3.86
N ILE A 76 -0.04 -14.75 -4.18
CA ILE A 76 0.54 -13.41 -4.14
C ILE A 76 1.11 -13.11 -5.51
N VAL A 77 0.51 -12.12 -6.18
CA VAL A 77 0.95 -11.66 -7.49
C VAL A 77 1.67 -10.33 -7.32
N PHE A 78 2.93 -10.33 -7.73
CA PHE A 78 3.81 -9.17 -7.74
C PHE A 78 3.81 -8.57 -9.15
N ILE A 79 3.41 -7.31 -9.28
CA ILE A 79 3.36 -6.59 -10.55
C ILE A 79 4.38 -5.46 -10.49
N SER A 80 5.24 -5.34 -11.50
CA SER A 80 6.17 -4.23 -11.58
C SER A 80 6.57 -3.92 -13.01
N GLU A 81 7.20 -2.77 -13.19
CA GLU A 81 8.00 -2.44 -14.35
C GLU A 81 9.48 -2.78 -14.07
N PHE A 82 9.94 -3.96 -14.49
CA PHE A 82 11.36 -4.29 -14.36
C PHE A 82 12.16 -3.71 -15.54
N GLU A 83 13.13 -2.85 -15.25
CA GLU A 83 14.26 -2.62 -16.14
C GLU A 83 15.27 -3.77 -15.91
N LEU A 84 14.96 -4.97 -16.46
CA LEU A 84 15.76 -6.21 -16.31
C LEU A 84 17.24 -6.07 -16.72
N LYS A 85 17.63 -4.96 -17.36
CA LYS A 85 19.03 -4.66 -17.67
C LYS A 85 19.91 -4.50 -16.42
N ASN A 86 19.35 -4.01 -15.31
CA ASN A 86 20.11 -3.71 -14.08
C ASN A 86 19.75 -4.64 -12.90
N GLN A 87 18.64 -5.36 -12.97
CA GLN A 87 18.25 -6.42 -12.04
C GLN A 87 18.11 -7.72 -12.84
N GLY A 88 19.17 -8.54 -12.87
CA GLY A 88 19.17 -9.77 -13.66
C GLY A 88 18.11 -10.77 -13.17
N LEU A 89 17.76 -11.76 -13.99
CA LEU A 89 16.91 -12.92 -13.60
C LEU A 89 17.36 -13.57 -12.28
N ASN A 90 18.65 -13.46 -11.95
CA ASN A 90 19.21 -13.88 -10.67
C ASN A 90 18.54 -13.20 -9.47
N GLN A 91 18.14 -11.94 -9.61
CA GLN A 91 17.43 -11.19 -8.56
C GLN A 91 16.03 -11.73 -8.30
N LEU A 92 15.28 -12.11 -9.36
CA LEU A 92 13.99 -12.76 -9.21
C LEU A 92 14.12 -14.09 -8.46
N LYS A 93 15.14 -14.88 -8.78
CA LYS A 93 15.45 -16.12 -8.07
C LYS A 93 15.82 -15.87 -6.60
N LEU A 94 16.61 -14.85 -6.30
CA LEU A 94 16.92 -14.44 -4.91
C LEU A 94 15.68 -13.99 -4.13
N TRP A 95 14.68 -13.48 -4.84
CA TRP A 95 13.41 -13.02 -4.30
C TRP A 95 12.32 -14.08 -4.26
N ASP A 96 12.63 -15.33 -4.65
CA ASP A 96 11.66 -16.42 -4.73
C ASP A 96 10.47 -16.06 -5.64
N LEU A 97 10.70 -15.31 -6.72
CA LEU A 97 9.68 -14.94 -7.70
C LEU A 97 9.80 -15.84 -8.94
N ASP A 98 8.68 -16.43 -9.37
CA ASP A 98 8.57 -17.05 -10.70
C ASP A 98 7.70 -16.19 -11.62
N MET A 99 8.21 -15.92 -12.82
CA MET A 99 7.62 -14.97 -13.75
C MET A 99 6.47 -15.62 -14.52
N VAL A 100 5.26 -15.08 -14.37
CA VAL A 100 4.05 -15.61 -15.03
C VAL A 100 3.73 -14.87 -16.30
N PHE A 101 3.97 -13.57 -16.31
CA PHE A 101 3.66 -12.72 -17.43
C PHE A 101 4.81 -11.76 -17.69
N TYR A 102 5.25 -11.77 -18.93
CA TYR A 102 6.19 -10.79 -19.47
C TYR A 102 5.55 -10.20 -20.72
N SER A 103 5.10 -8.96 -20.65
CA SER A 103 4.62 -8.30 -21.86
C SER A 103 5.80 -7.86 -22.73
N ARG A 104 5.98 -8.60 -23.84
CA ARG A 104 6.35 -8.01 -25.13
C ARG A 104 5.13 -8.10 -26.04
N ASP A 105 4.03 -7.48 -25.62
CA ASP A 105 2.79 -7.53 -26.40
C ASP A 105 3.01 -6.84 -27.75
N PRO A 106 2.89 -7.55 -28.89
CA PRO A 106 3.01 -6.94 -30.22
C PRO A 106 1.89 -5.92 -30.50
N TYR A 107 0.84 -5.91 -29.70
CA TYR A 107 -0.29 -4.97 -29.75
C TYR A 107 -0.25 -3.91 -28.64
N ASP A 108 0.87 -3.78 -27.90
CA ASP A 108 1.19 -2.70 -26.95
C ASP A 108 0.28 -2.58 -25.70
N TYR A 109 -0.74 -3.43 -25.52
CA TYR A 109 -1.72 -3.26 -24.44
C TYR A 109 -1.13 -3.43 -23.03
N PHE A 110 -0.07 -4.21 -22.89
CA PHE A 110 0.63 -4.43 -21.62
C PHE A 110 2.11 -4.02 -21.66
N ALA A 111 2.54 -3.36 -22.73
CA ALA A 111 3.93 -2.95 -22.87
C ALA A 111 4.36 -1.96 -21.78
N LYS A 112 3.41 -1.19 -21.24
CA LYS A 112 3.69 -0.22 -20.17
C LYS A 112 2.80 -0.49 -18.98
N LEU A 113 3.35 -0.30 -17.78
CA LEU A 113 2.55 -0.26 -16.56
C LEU A 113 1.74 1.05 -16.58
N SER A 114 0.44 0.96 -16.85
CA SER A 114 -0.49 2.08 -16.99
C SER A 114 -1.80 1.73 -16.30
N THR A 115 -2.68 2.70 -16.06
CA THR A 115 -4.00 2.42 -15.47
C THR A 115 -4.78 1.41 -16.33
N PRO A 116 -4.89 1.57 -17.66
CA PRO A 116 -5.60 0.61 -18.49
C PRO A 116 -5.04 -0.81 -18.43
N SER A 117 -3.71 -0.95 -18.52
CA SER A 117 -3.04 -2.25 -18.53
C SER A 117 -3.14 -2.95 -17.17
N LEU A 118 -2.90 -2.23 -16.07
CA LEU A 118 -3.02 -2.76 -14.72
C LEU A 118 -4.45 -3.23 -14.42
N ILE A 119 -5.46 -2.37 -14.65
CA ILE A 119 -6.85 -2.73 -14.38
C ILE A 119 -7.32 -3.88 -15.27
N ARG A 120 -6.89 -3.92 -16.55
CA ARG A 120 -7.21 -5.06 -17.43
C ARG A 120 -6.65 -6.37 -16.88
N TYR A 121 -5.41 -6.38 -16.38
CA TYR A 121 -4.81 -7.57 -15.79
C TYR A 121 -5.51 -7.99 -14.48
N LEU A 122 -5.74 -7.04 -13.57
CA LEU A 122 -6.41 -7.33 -12.29
C LEU A 122 -7.83 -7.88 -12.49
N ARG A 123 -8.56 -7.42 -13.52
CA ARG A 123 -9.91 -7.90 -13.84
C ARG A 123 -9.99 -9.36 -14.28
N MET A 124 -8.86 -10.00 -14.58
CA MET A 124 -8.82 -11.44 -14.82
C MET A 124 -9.15 -12.25 -13.55
N PHE A 125 -8.93 -11.68 -12.36
CA PHE A 125 -9.05 -12.38 -11.08
C PHE A 125 -10.40 -12.12 -10.42
N THR A 126 -11.04 -13.15 -9.86
CA THR A 126 -12.40 -13.02 -9.29
C THR A 126 -12.42 -12.87 -7.76
N LYS A 127 -11.26 -13.03 -7.09
CA LYS A 127 -11.15 -13.01 -5.63
C LYS A 127 -9.94 -12.19 -5.17
N ILE A 128 -9.95 -10.89 -5.44
CA ILE A 128 -8.91 -9.98 -4.97
C ILE A 128 -9.11 -9.69 -3.49
N LYS A 129 -8.20 -10.17 -2.64
CA LYS A 129 -8.21 -9.95 -1.17
C LYS A 129 -7.50 -8.67 -0.76
N SER A 130 -6.43 -8.30 -1.47
CA SER A 130 -5.80 -7.00 -1.25
C SER A 130 -5.13 -6.47 -2.49
N LEU A 131 -5.06 -5.14 -2.59
CA LEU A 131 -4.20 -4.44 -3.54
C LEU A 131 -3.31 -3.48 -2.77
N GLN A 132 -2.00 -3.55 -2.97
CA GLN A 132 -1.05 -2.60 -2.39
C GLN A 132 -0.20 -1.99 -3.49
N ILE A 133 -0.10 -0.66 -3.51
CA ILE A 133 0.68 0.07 -4.51
C ILE A 133 1.86 0.73 -3.79
N TYR A 134 3.09 0.49 -4.25
CA TYR A 134 4.33 0.99 -3.67
C TYR A 134 5.07 1.90 -4.65
N GLY A 135 5.38 3.11 -4.20
CA GLY A 135 6.25 4.02 -4.93
C GLY A 135 5.86 5.48 -4.74
N HIS A 136 5.96 6.27 -5.80
CA HIS A 136 5.60 7.69 -5.74
C HIS A 136 4.10 7.88 -5.88
N ALA A 137 3.57 8.80 -5.07
CA ALA A 137 2.26 9.37 -5.29
C ALA A 137 2.30 10.86 -4.97
N ASN A 138 1.32 11.59 -5.47
CA ASN A 138 1.06 12.97 -5.09
C ASN A 138 -0.46 13.22 -5.08
N ILE A 139 -0.85 14.42 -4.64
CA ILE A 139 -2.27 14.80 -4.52
C ILE A 139 -2.97 14.87 -5.89
N PRO A 140 -2.45 15.62 -6.89
CA PRO A 140 -3.22 15.91 -8.10
C PRO A 140 -3.17 14.79 -9.14
N THR A 141 -2.09 14.00 -9.19
CA THR A 141 -1.84 13.06 -10.27
C THR A 141 -1.77 11.61 -9.79
N GLY A 142 -2.05 11.31 -8.53
CA GLY A 142 -2.17 9.94 -8.03
C GLY A 142 -0.83 9.21 -7.93
N ALA A 143 -0.86 7.87 -7.98
CA ALA A 143 0.37 7.07 -7.93
C ALA A 143 1.07 7.07 -9.29
N ARG A 144 2.40 7.23 -9.33
CA ARG A 144 3.19 7.02 -10.55
C ARG A 144 3.03 5.57 -11.00
N LEU A 145 3.01 5.30 -12.31
CA LEU A 145 3.10 3.94 -12.84
C LEU A 145 4.41 3.86 -13.64
N HIS A 146 4.37 3.62 -14.95
CA HIS A 146 5.51 3.82 -15.86
C HIS A 146 5.51 5.23 -16.44
N GLU A 147 6.67 5.73 -16.87
CA GLU A 147 6.91 7.04 -17.50
C GLU A 147 5.65 7.74 -18.09
N GLY A 148 5.23 8.83 -17.45
CA GLY A 148 4.07 9.64 -17.88
C GLY A 148 2.70 9.07 -17.52
N PHE A 149 2.61 7.79 -17.12
CA PHE A 149 1.39 7.16 -16.63
C PHE A 149 1.25 7.28 -15.13
N ARG A 150 0.00 7.39 -14.71
CA ARG A 150 -0.41 7.54 -13.33
C ARG A 150 -1.62 6.65 -13.07
N PHE A 151 -1.81 6.30 -11.81
CA PHE A 151 -2.98 5.59 -11.31
C PHE A 151 -3.98 6.57 -10.72
N GLY A 152 -5.07 6.84 -11.45
CA GLY A 152 -6.15 7.74 -11.00
C GLY A 152 -5.80 9.23 -11.19
N GLN A 153 -5.24 9.59 -12.34
CA GLN A 153 -4.90 10.96 -12.70
C GLN A 153 -6.09 11.75 -13.25
N THR A 154 -7.04 11.09 -13.93
CA THR A 154 -8.22 11.74 -14.52
C THR A 154 -9.53 11.09 -14.07
N GLU A 155 -10.66 11.78 -14.24
CA GLU A 155 -11.97 11.21 -13.92
C GLU A 155 -12.30 10.02 -14.83
N GLU A 156 -11.89 10.03 -16.09
CA GLU A 156 -12.07 8.89 -17.01
C GLU A 156 -11.31 7.66 -16.50
N GLU A 157 -10.10 7.86 -15.96
CA GLU A 157 -9.35 6.79 -15.32
C GLU A 157 -10.07 6.26 -14.09
N TYR A 158 -10.62 7.13 -13.21
CA TYR A 158 -11.41 6.67 -12.06
C TYR A 158 -12.64 5.85 -12.48
N VAL A 159 -13.36 6.27 -13.52
CA VAL A 159 -14.48 5.50 -14.10
C VAL A 159 -14.00 4.13 -14.58
N TYR A 160 -12.81 4.05 -15.18
CA TYR A 160 -12.24 2.78 -15.61
C TYR A 160 -11.79 1.91 -14.43
N ILE A 161 -11.13 2.50 -13.43
CA ILE A 161 -10.66 1.85 -12.21
C ILE A 161 -11.84 1.28 -11.39
N ALA A 162 -12.97 1.97 -11.34
CA ALA A 162 -14.18 1.53 -10.64
C ALA A 162 -14.70 0.17 -11.15
N LYS A 163 -14.39 -0.21 -12.40
CA LYS A 163 -14.75 -1.52 -12.98
C LYS A 163 -14.13 -2.72 -12.26
N LEU A 164 -13.16 -2.49 -11.37
CA LEU A 164 -12.54 -3.54 -10.56
C LEU A 164 -13.37 -3.94 -9.33
N LYS A 165 -14.39 -3.16 -8.96
CA LYS A 165 -15.28 -3.43 -7.81
C LYS A 165 -15.74 -4.90 -7.68
N PRO A 166 -16.32 -5.56 -8.72
CA PRO A 166 -16.84 -6.91 -8.59
C PRO A 166 -15.76 -7.99 -8.42
N ASN A 167 -14.48 -7.64 -8.62
CA ASN A 167 -13.36 -8.57 -8.50
C ASN A 167 -12.83 -8.67 -7.07
N PHE A 168 -13.20 -7.74 -6.18
CA PHE A 168 -12.80 -7.75 -4.78
C PHE A 168 -13.65 -8.71 -3.96
N THR A 169 -13.01 -9.41 -3.01
CA THR A 169 -13.74 -10.17 -1.99
C THR A 169 -14.48 -9.21 -1.05
N SER A 170 -15.50 -9.70 -0.34
CA SER A 170 -16.31 -8.89 0.58
C SER A 170 -15.49 -8.27 1.72
N ASP A 171 -14.34 -8.87 2.02
CA ASP A 171 -13.40 -8.51 3.07
C ASP A 171 -12.09 -7.90 2.55
N ALA A 172 -12.05 -7.50 1.28
CA ALA A 172 -10.86 -6.95 0.68
C ALA A 172 -10.48 -5.57 1.26
N TYR A 173 -9.21 -5.21 1.10
CA TYR A 173 -8.69 -3.89 1.50
C TYR A 173 -7.61 -3.42 0.52
N VAL A 174 -7.32 -2.11 0.53
CA VAL A 174 -6.25 -1.52 -0.27
C VAL A 174 -5.34 -0.63 0.57
N VAL A 175 -4.03 -0.66 0.28
CA VAL A 175 -3.05 0.24 0.89
C VAL A 175 -2.23 0.95 -0.19
N LEU A 176 -2.28 2.28 -0.18
CA LEU A 176 -1.56 3.13 -1.12
C LEU A 176 -0.27 3.63 -0.46
N ASN A 177 0.80 2.84 -0.57
CA ASN A 177 2.14 3.14 -0.05
C ASN A 177 2.86 4.15 -0.96
N GLY A 178 2.35 5.38 -0.97
CA GLY A 178 2.97 6.50 -1.66
C GLY A 178 2.63 7.81 -0.95
N CYS A 179 3.48 8.81 -1.15
CA CYS A 179 3.31 10.13 -0.54
C CYS A 179 1.93 10.71 -0.88
N ASN A 180 1.26 11.33 0.08
CA ASN A 180 0.05 12.13 -0.14
C ASN A 180 -1.14 11.38 -0.80
N SER A 181 -1.13 10.05 -0.83
CA SER A 181 -2.19 9.22 -1.41
C SER A 181 -3.54 9.31 -0.66
N GLY A 182 -3.53 9.77 0.60
CA GLY A 182 -4.70 9.90 1.46
C GLY A 182 -5.58 11.13 1.20
N TRP A 183 -5.08 12.12 0.47
CA TRP A 183 -5.80 13.38 0.25
C TRP A 183 -7.00 13.26 -0.70
N VAL A 184 -6.87 12.49 -1.78
CA VAL A 184 -7.95 12.37 -2.80
C VAL A 184 -8.11 10.90 -3.20
N MET A 185 -7.03 10.27 -3.64
CA MET A 185 -7.04 8.94 -4.22
C MET A 185 -7.65 7.88 -3.29
N ALA A 186 -7.22 7.81 -2.02
CA ALA A 186 -7.74 6.80 -1.09
C ALA A 186 -9.25 6.95 -0.83
N ILE A 187 -9.74 8.19 -0.65
CA ILE A 187 -11.16 8.50 -0.45
C ILE A 187 -11.96 8.06 -1.67
N ARG A 188 -11.52 8.46 -2.86
CA ARG A 188 -12.21 8.16 -4.11
C ARG A 188 -12.27 6.66 -4.39
N LEU A 189 -11.14 5.96 -4.25
CA LEU A 189 -11.07 4.52 -4.46
C LEU A 189 -11.92 3.74 -3.45
N SER A 190 -11.99 4.19 -2.19
CA SER A 190 -12.87 3.57 -1.20
C SER A 190 -14.34 3.66 -1.60
N LYS A 191 -14.77 4.85 -2.06
CA LYS A 191 -16.13 5.08 -2.57
C LYS A 191 -16.43 4.19 -3.79
N ASP A 192 -15.53 4.19 -4.76
CA ASP A 192 -15.75 3.53 -6.06
C ASP A 192 -15.77 2.01 -5.90
N TRP A 193 -14.86 1.44 -5.11
CA TRP A 193 -14.77 0.00 -4.91
C TRP A 193 -15.66 -0.53 -3.77
N GLY A 194 -16.10 0.32 -2.84
CA GLY A 194 -16.88 -0.11 -1.68
C GLY A 194 -16.09 -1.02 -0.74
N ILE A 195 -14.79 -0.77 -0.60
CA ILE A 195 -13.86 -1.45 0.30
C ILE A 195 -13.00 -0.42 1.08
N PRO A 196 -12.39 -0.80 2.21
CA PRO A 196 -11.48 0.08 2.94
C PRO A 196 -10.20 0.35 2.15
N VAL A 197 -9.80 1.62 2.05
CA VAL A 197 -8.59 2.04 1.35
C VAL A 197 -7.76 2.97 2.24
N ALA A 198 -6.50 2.62 2.45
CA ALA A 198 -5.57 3.40 3.25
C ALA A 198 -4.65 4.26 2.39
N GLY A 199 -4.38 5.48 2.85
CA GLY A 199 -3.42 6.39 2.22
C GLY A 199 -2.66 7.25 3.22
N ALA A 200 -1.54 7.85 2.77
CA ALA A 200 -0.70 8.73 3.56
C ALA A 200 -1.04 10.21 3.28
N PHE A 201 -0.97 11.06 4.31
CA PHE A 201 -1.13 12.51 4.18
C PHE A 201 0.20 13.28 4.14
N THR A 202 1.30 12.57 4.37
CA THR A 202 2.67 13.09 4.33
C THR A 202 3.47 12.37 3.26
N GLY A 203 4.79 12.56 3.25
CA GLY A 203 5.68 11.69 2.51
C GLY A 203 5.68 10.28 3.12
N THR A 204 6.40 9.36 2.49
CA THR A 204 6.65 8.04 3.07
C THR A 204 8.14 7.80 3.18
N ILE A 205 8.56 7.02 4.17
CA ILE A 205 9.93 6.55 4.31
C ILE A 205 9.98 5.04 4.44
N PHE A 206 11.18 4.50 4.35
CA PHE A 206 11.47 3.08 4.49
C PHE A 206 12.11 2.82 5.85
N GLU A 207 11.39 2.14 6.72
CA GLU A 207 11.88 1.74 8.04
C GLU A 207 12.40 0.31 8.01
N LYS A 208 13.59 0.10 8.56
CA LYS A 208 14.06 -1.25 8.90
C LYS A 208 13.29 -1.77 10.11
N VAL A 209 12.63 -2.89 9.92
CA VAL A 209 11.97 -3.69 10.94
C VAL A 209 13.00 -4.68 11.45
N LYS A 210 13.27 -4.73 12.76
CA LYS A 210 14.19 -5.73 13.35
C LYS A 210 13.35 -6.93 13.79
N PRO A 211 13.21 -8.00 12.98
CA PRO A 211 12.54 -9.20 13.45
C PRO A 211 13.29 -9.73 14.67
N THR A 212 12.58 -9.94 15.77
CA THR A 212 13.11 -10.45 17.04
C THR A 212 13.40 -11.96 17.00
N THR A 213 13.13 -12.63 15.87
CA THR A 213 13.48 -14.05 15.67
C THR A 213 14.74 -14.17 14.79
N PRO A 214 15.68 -15.09 15.09
CA PRO A 214 16.95 -15.25 14.36
C PRO A 214 16.83 -15.71 12.89
N VAL A 215 15.62 -15.83 12.35
CA VAL A 215 15.35 -16.58 11.09
C VAL A 215 15.11 -15.66 9.88
N ALA A 216 15.38 -14.36 9.98
CA ALA A 216 15.37 -13.48 8.83
C ALA A 216 16.68 -12.70 8.76
N ASN A 217 17.63 -13.27 8.03
CA ASN A 217 18.82 -12.54 7.61
C ASN A 217 18.34 -11.34 6.78
N CYS A 218 18.35 -10.13 7.36
CA CYS A 218 17.95 -8.91 6.66
C CYS A 218 18.83 -8.61 5.44
N ALA A 219 19.94 -9.36 5.29
CA ALA A 219 20.78 -9.42 4.10
C ALA A 219 20.02 -9.70 2.79
N ASN A 220 18.83 -10.31 2.85
CA ASN A 220 18.01 -10.61 1.65
C ASN A 220 16.89 -9.59 1.38
N GLY A 221 16.93 -8.38 1.97
CA GLY A 221 15.94 -7.32 1.70
C GLY A 221 14.54 -7.57 2.27
N LYS A 222 14.41 -8.47 3.25
CA LYS A 222 13.12 -8.98 3.80
C LYS A 222 12.78 -8.39 5.18
N CYS A 223 13.19 -7.15 5.46
CA CYS A 223 13.06 -6.48 6.76
C CYS A 223 12.71 -5.00 6.65
N ILE A 224 12.08 -4.56 5.56
CA ILE A 224 11.77 -3.14 5.35
C ILE A 224 10.25 -2.98 5.22
N ARG A 225 9.73 -1.91 5.79
CA ARG A 225 8.36 -1.45 5.56
C ARG A 225 8.35 0.01 5.13
N GLN A 226 7.41 0.37 4.28
CA GLN A 226 7.14 1.77 3.94
C GLN A 226 6.07 2.32 4.87
N VAL A 227 6.31 3.50 5.45
CA VAL A 227 5.42 4.13 6.43
C VAL A 227 5.37 5.66 6.22
N PRO A 228 4.31 6.36 6.62
CA PRO A 228 4.21 7.81 6.43
C PRO A 228 5.24 8.59 7.25
N GLN A 229 5.62 9.78 6.80
CA GLN A 229 6.53 10.67 7.53
C GLN A 229 5.87 11.28 8.78
N ASN A 230 6.67 11.52 9.82
CA ASN A 230 6.27 12.21 11.05
C ASN A 230 6.42 13.74 10.97
N THR A 231 6.68 14.24 9.76
CA THR A 231 6.84 15.65 9.42
C THR A 231 5.88 16.02 8.31
N VAL A 232 5.59 17.31 8.18
CA VAL A 232 4.96 17.84 6.97
C VAL A 232 5.72 17.41 5.72
N TYR A 233 4.98 17.24 4.62
CA TYR A 233 5.58 16.83 3.37
C TYR A 233 6.41 17.98 2.80
N HIS A 234 7.69 17.69 2.57
CA HIS A 234 8.63 18.50 1.80
C HIS A 234 9.32 17.59 0.81
N GLY A 235 8.97 17.68 -0.47
CA GLY A 235 9.54 16.80 -1.48
C GLY A 235 9.42 17.33 -2.89
N HIS A 236 9.73 16.45 -3.83
CA HIS A 236 9.78 16.76 -5.26
C HIS A 236 8.49 17.40 -5.79
N TYR A 237 7.33 16.96 -5.27
CA TYR A 237 6.02 17.41 -5.75
C TYR A 237 5.46 18.63 -4.99
N GLY A 238 6.25 19.24 -4.09
CA GLY A 238 5.86 20.45 -3.38
C GLY A 238 6.14 20.41 -1.88
N SER A 239 5.64 21.43 -1.18
CA SER A 239 5.70 21.56 0.28
C SER A 239 4.31 21.83 0.83
N TYR A 240 3.82 20.96 1.70
CA TYR A 240 2.46 21.02 2.23
C TYR A 240 2.52 21.37 3.73
N LEU A 241 2.51 22.68 4.01
CA LEU A 241 2.65 23.28 5.34
C LEU A 241 1.29 23.40 6.05
N ASN A 242 0.67 22.27 6.37
CA ASN A 242 -0.70 22.21 6.89
C ASN A 242 -0.87 21.07 7.92
N PRO A 243 -1.99 21.04 8.67
CA PRO A 243 -2.37 19.87 9.46
C PRO A 243 -2.31 18.60 8.61
N THR A 244 -1.70 17.54 9.14
CA THR A 244 -1.51 16.27 8.44
C THR A 244 -1.55 15.09 9.42
N LEU A 245 -1.32 13.85 8.95
CA LEU A 245 -1.29 12.63 9.74
C LEU A 245 -0.01 11.83 9.43
N ASN A 246 0.64 11.30 10.46
CA ASN A 246 1.88 10.54 10.38
C ASN A 246 1.68 9.01 10.35
N PHE A 247 0.47 8.56 10.03
CA PHE A 247 0.10 7.16 9.89
C PHE A 247 -0.83 7.00 8.67
N PHE A 248 -0.96 5.77 8.18
CA PHE A 248 -1.88 5.48 7.09
C PHE A 248 -3.32 5.60 7.59
N LYS A 249 -4.10 6.49 6.97
CA LYS A 249 -5.52 6.67 7.30
C LYS A 249 -6.37 5.81 6.38
N PHE A 250 -7.21 4.95 6.94
CA PHE A 250 -8.25 4.23 6.20
C PHE A 250 -9.45 5.12 5.91
N PHE A 251 -9.97 5.02 4.69
CA PHE A 251 -11.26 5.54 4.29
C PHE A 251 -12.19 4.40 3.95
N CYS A 252 -13.46 4.60 4.29
CA CYS A 252 -14.54 3.62 4.21
C CYS A 252 -15.84 4.31 3.76
N VAL A 253 -15.75 5.08 2.68
CA VAL A 253 -16.85 5.93 2.18
C VAL A 253 -18.05 5.08 1.79
N GLY A 254 -19.15 5.23 2.54
CA GLY A 254 -20.40 4.50 2.29
C GLY A 254 -20.36 3.03 2.72
N LEU A 255 -19.39 2.63 3.55
CA LEU A 255 -19.34 1.30 4.16
C LEU A 255 -19.96 1.32 5.57
N SER A 256 -20.43 0.16 6.03
CA SER A 256 -20.73 -0.01 7.45
C SER A 256 -19.44 0.04 8.28
N ALA A 257 -19.57 0.47 9.54
CA ALA A 257 -18.45 0.50 10.48
C ALA A 257 -17.82 -0.88 10.65
N GLU A 258 -18.62 -1.95 10.74
CA GLU A 258 -18.13 -3.33 10.85
C GLU A 258 -17.30 -3.75 9.64
N LYS A 259 -17.79 -3.50 8.42
CA LYS A 259 -17.05 -3.85 7.19
C LYS A 259 -15.74 -3.07 7.11
N CYS A 260 -15.75 -1.80 7.49
CA CYS A 260 -14.56 -0.96 7.57
C CYS A 260 -13.52 -1.56 8.55
N GLN A 261 -13.95 -1.81 9.78
CA GLN A 261 -13.12 -2.34 10.86
C GLN A 261 -12.56 -3.73 10.54
N LEU A 262 -13.36 -4.62 9.95
CA LEU A 262 -12.89 -5.93 9.49
C LEU A 262 -11.78 -5.83 8.44
N GLY A 263 -11.94 -4.96 7.43
CA GLY A 263 -10.92 -4.75 6.41
C GLY A 263 -9.64 -4.12 6.97
N MET A 264 -9.76 -3.15 7.88
CA MET A 264 -8.62 -2.61 8.64
C MET A 264 -7.91 -3.73 9.41
N ALA A 265 -8.67 -4.58 10.11
CA ALA A 265 -8.07 -5.62 10.91
C ALA A 265 -7.33 -6.67 10.08
N LYS A 266 -7.92 -7.09 8.95
CA LYS A 266 -7.29 -7.98 7.96
C LYS A 266 -6.04 -7.34 7.34
N SER A 267 -6.08 -6.03 7.07
CA SER A 267 -4.88 -5.32 6.62
C SER A 267 -3.75 -5.44 7.64
N MET A 268 -4.02 -5.18 8.91
CA MET A 268 -2.98 -5.26 9.95
C MET A 268 -2.45 -6.69 10.14
N MET A 269 -3.31 -7.71 10.05
CA MET A 269 -2.89 -9.12 10.11
C MET A 269 -1.95 -9.51 8.97
N SER A 270 -1.99 -8.76 7.87
CA SER A 270 -1.10 -8.94 6.73
C SER A 270 0.09 -7.99 6.76
N SER A 271 0.10 -6.94 7.59
CA SER A 271 1.14 -5.91 7.60
C SER A 271 2.42 -6.34 8.31
N VAL A 272 3.56 -5.93 7.76
CA VAL A 272 4.89 -6.13 8.38
C VAL A 272 4.96 -5.40 9.73
N SER A 273 5.22 -6.14 10.81
CA SER A 273 5.37 -5.60 12.16
C SER A 273 6.58 -6.21 12.90
N ASN A 274 7.06 -5.54 13.95
CA ASN A 274 8.11 -6.06 14.84
C ASN A 274 7.57 -7.06 15.88
N TYR A 275 6.34 -7.54 15.73
CA TYR A 275 5.69 -8.36 16.74
C TYR A 275 6.29 -9.79 16.76
N PRO A 276 6.72 -10.30 17.94
CA PRO A 276 7.58 -11.48 18.02
C PRO A 276 6.85 -12.82 17.87
N LYS A 277 5.53 -12.90 18.12
CA LYS A 277 4.82 -14.19 18.16
C LYS A 277 4.18 -14.53 16.81
N LYS A 278 3.95 -15.82 16.59
CA LYS A 278 3.18 -16.32 15.45
C LYS A 278 1.74 -15.78 15.50
N LEU A 279 1.19 -15.34 14.37
CA LEU A 279 -0.15 -14.76 14.35
C LEU A 279 -1.27 -15.79 14.52
N SER A 280 -0.99 -17.08 14.43
CA SER A 280 -2.03 -18.12 14.49
C SER A 280 -2.81 -18.14 15.82
N ASN A 281 -2.25 -17.62 16.91
CA ASN A 281 -2.85 -17.62 18.25
C ASN A 281 -2.76 -16.25 18.94
N ILE A 282 -2.88 -15.14 18.20
CA ILE A 282 -2.78 -13.82 18.82
C ILE A 282 -4.02 -13.50 19.68
N THR A 283 -3.76 -12.93 20.86
CA THR A 283 -4.81 -12.37 21.73
C THR A 283 -5.15 -10.93 21.34
N VAL A 284 -6.22 -10.35 21.91
CA VAL A 284 -6.50 -8.91 21.72
C VAL A 284 -5.35 -8.04 22.22
N ALA A 285 -4.71 -8.41 23.34
CA ALA A 285 -3.56 -7.69 23.86
C ALA A 285 -2.36 -7.76 22.90
N ASP A 286 -2.12 -8.92 22.30
CA ASP A 286 -1.07 -9.10 21.28
C ASP A 286 -1.37 -8.25 20.04
N TYR A 287 -2.62 -8.23 19.59
CA TYR A 287 -3.07 -7.44 18.46
C TYR A 287 -2.92 -5.92 18.71
N LYS A 288 -3.26 -5.45 19.91
CA LYS A 288 -3.02 -4.05 20.33
C LYS A 288 -1.55 -3.66 20.19
N LEU A 289 -0.62 -4.54 20.56
CA LEU A 289 0.82 -4.31 20.38
C LEU A 289 1.21 -4.23 18.89
N MET A 290 0.61 -5.05 18.03
CA MET A 290 0.83 -4.98 16.58
C MET A 290 0.34 -3.65 15.99
N VAL A 291 -0.89 -3.24 16.34
CA VAL A 291 -1.46 -1.96 15.89
C VAL A 291 -0.62 -0.79 16.40
N ALA A 292 -0.18 -0.85 17.66
CA ALA A 292 0.70 0.16 18.23
C ALA A 292 2.06 0.20 17.51
N ASP A 293 2.66 -0.93 17.13
CA ASP A 293 3.90 -0.94 16.32
C ASP A 293 3.71 -0.34 14.92
N TYR A 294 2.53 -0.48 14.34
CA TYR A 294 2.19 0.04 13.02
C TYR A 294 1.88 1.55 13.04
N LEU A 295 1.07 2.00 14.01
CA LEU A 295 0.70 3.41 14.16
C LEU A 295 1.81 4.24 14.81
N CYS A 296 2.56 3.68 15.77
CA CYS A 296 3.67 4.34 16.42
C CYS A 296 4.98 4.04 15.68
N ARG A 297 5.34 4.96 14.79
CA ARG A 297 6.57 4.87 14.00
C ARG A 297 7.85 4.82 14.83
N ASN A 298 8.86 4.16 14.27
CA ASN A 298 10.20 4.12 14.83
C ASN A 298 11.00 5.31 14.28
N ASP A 299 11.10 6.39 15.05
CA ASP A 299 12.02 7.49 14.74
C ASP A 299 13.19 7.53 15.73
N ASP A 300 14.30 8.13 15.30
CA ASP A 300 15.50 8.29 16.11
C ASP A 300 15.28 9.20 17.33
N SER A 301 14.10 9.81 17.48
CA SER A 301 13.77 10.73 18.57
C SER A 301 13.03 10.08 19.75
N GLY A 302 12.79 8.77 19.70
CA GLY A 302 12.13 8.03 20.79
C GLY A 302 10.63 8.26 20.88
N ASN A 303 9.99 8.85 19.84
CA ASN A 303 8.55 9.10 19.84
C ASN A 303 7.74 7.80 19.83
N LYS A 304 8.32 6.70 19.31
CA LYS A 304 7.70 5.38 19.35
C LYS A 304 7.26 5.00 20.76
N ASN A 305 8.19 5.08 21.72
CA ASN A 305 7.94 4.68 23.11
C ASN A 305 6.91 5.59 23.77
N LYS A 306 6.95 6.89 23.47
CA LYS A 306 5.93 7.85 23.96
C LYS A 306 4.54 7.50 23.42
N CYS A 307 4.45 7.20 22.12
CA CYS A 307 3.21 6.77 21.47
C CYS A 307 2.65 5.47 22.01
N GLN A 308 3.49 4.45 22.16
CA GLN A 308 3.06 3.18 22.74
C GLN A 308 2.65 3.34 24.22
N SER A 309 3.34 4.18 24.98
CA SER A 309 2.97 4.48 26.38
C SER A 309 1.64 5.23 26.46
N ALA A 310 1.40 6.15 25.53
CA ALA A 310 0.13 6.85 25.39
C ALA A 310 -1.03 5.89 25.09
N LEU A 311 -0.88 4.98 24.13
CA LEU A 311 -1.88 3.95 23.83
C LEU A 311 -2.10 3.00 25.02
N LYS A 312 -1.05 2.63 25.75
CA LYS A 312 -1.19 1.82 26.97
C LYS A 312 -1.99 2.55 28.06
N LYS A 313 -1.76 3.85 28.23
CA LYS A 313 -2.54 4.69 29.17
C LYS A 313 -4.01 4.79 28.71
N PHE A 314 -4.24 4.99 27.42
CA PHE A 314 -5.58 4.97 26.81
C PHE A 314 -6.34 3.70 27.18
N ASP A 315 -5.70 2.54 26.99
CA ASP A 315 -6.31 1.23 27.26
C ASP A 315 -6.66 1.02 28.74
N SER A 316 -5.85 1.58 29.66
CA SER A 316 -6.11 1.47 31.11
C SER A 316 -7.18 2.44 31.61
N THR A 317 -7.34 3.60 30.96
CA THR A 317 -8.26 4.66 31.39
C THR A 317 -8.95 5.32 30.19
N PRO A 318 -9.95 4.67 29.57
CA PRO A 318 -10.57 5.13 28.31
C PRO A 318 -11.28 6.49 28.39
N ASN A 319 -11.54 7.01 29.58
CA ASN A 319 -12.22 8.30 29.78
C ASN A 319 -11.27 9.46 30.12
N SER A 320 -9.96 9.23 30.33
CA SER A 320 -9.01 10.31 30.69
C SER A 320 -8.43 11.05 29.48
N ASN A 321 -9.12 11.01 28.34
CA ASN A 321 -8.54 11.11 27.00
C ASN A 321 -8.49 12.51 26.36
N GLN A 322 -8.48 13.58 27.15
CA GLN A 322 -8.29 14.90 26.57
C GLN A 322 -6.86 15.09 25.99
N ASP A 323 -5.85 14.46 26.59
CA ASP A 323 -4.44 14.64 26.19
C ASP A 323 -4.05 13.88 24.92
N LEU A 324 -4.70 12.74 24.62
CA LEU A 324 -4.42 11.96 23.40
C LEU A 324 -5.17 12.45 22.18
N ARG A 325 -6.17 13.30 22.41
CA ARG A 325 -6.93 14.00 21.38
C ARG A 325 -6.21 15.25 20.88
N GLY A 326 -5.01 15.58 21.35
CA GLY A 326 -4.31 16.77 20.87
C GLY A 326 -2.80 16.63 20.93
N SER A 327 -2.15 16.85 19.79
CA SER A 327 -0.74 17.27 19.64
C SER A 327 0.41 16.26 19.85
N PHE A 328 0.26 15.09 20.47
CA PHE A 328 1.46 14.31 20.86
C PHE A 328 2.27 13.61 19.75
N PHE A 329 1.74 13.42 18.54
CA PHE A 329 2.36 12.52 17.54
C PHE A 329 3.01 13.18 16.33
N MET A 330 2.71 14.45 16.04
CA MET A 330 3.32 15.15 14.92
C MET A 330 4.19 16.29 15.41
N LYS A 331 5.45 16.31 14.99
CA LYS A 331 6.38 17.40 15.27
C LYS A 331 6.13 18.55 14.29
N THR A 332 4.91 19.07 14.26
CA THR A 332 4.56 20.16 13.36
C THR A 332 3.84 21.27 14.13
N ILE A 333 4.21 22.52 13.82
CA ILE A 333 3.49 23.71 14.30
C ILE A 333 2.07 23.81 13.72
N PHE A 334 1.76 22.98 12.71
CA PHE A 334 0.51 23.01 11.96
C PHE A 334 -0.58 22.12 12.57
N GLY A 335 -0.29 21.36 13.64
CA GLY A 335 -1.28 20.49 14.29
C GLY A 335 -1.60 19.22 13.48
N GLN A 336 -2.67 18.53 13.87
CA GLN A 336 -3.10 17.27 13.26
C GLN A 336 -4.38 17.47 12.45
N LEU A 337 -4.47 16.78 11.31
CA LEU A 337 -5.66 16.83 10.46
C LEU A 337 -6.85 16.12 11.13
N ASN A 338 -8.03 16.72 11.10
CA ASN A 338 -9.26 16.02 11.47
C ASN A 338 -9.81 15.23 10.27
N ALA A 339 -9.61 13.91 10.31
CA ALA A 339 -10.14 12.98 9.32
C ALA A 339 -11.08 11.96 9.97
N SER A 340 -12.20 11.68 9.30
CA SER A 340 -13.14 10.60 9.59
C SER A 340 -12.89 9.40 8.66
N PHE A 341 -13.74 8.38 8.70
CA PHE A 341 -13.70 7.31 7.70
C PHE A 341 -14.29 7.74 6.35
N ASP A 342 -15.07 8.81 6.30
CA ASP A 342 -15.69 9.30 5.06
C ASP A 342 -14.86 10.38 4.34
N GLY A 343 -13.86 10.95 5.01
CA GLY A 343 -13.00 11.99 4.43
C GLY A 343 -12.26 12.83 5.47
N HIS A 344 -11.99 14.08 5.12
CA HIS A 344 -11.29 15.04 5.98
C HIS A 344 -11.86 16.46 5.81
N ASN A 345 -11.57 17.34 6.77
CA ASN A 345 -12.06 18.73 6.76
C ASN A 345 -11.20 19.71 5.93
N ALA A 346 -10.13 19.26 5.27
CA ALA A 346 -9.29 20.12 4.44
C ALA A 346 -9.89 20.38 3.05
N SER A 347 -9.68 21.58 2.52
CA SER A 347 -9.85 21.90 1.11
C SER A 347 -8.50 21.86 0.37
N ILE A 348 -8.54 21.44 -0.90
CA ILE A 348 -7.36 21.26 -1.74
C ILE A 348 -7.55 22.07 -3.01
N GLU A 349 -6.61 22.96 -3.31
CA GLU A 349 -6.58 23.76 -4.53
C GLU A 349 -5.26 23.51 -5.26
N CYS A 350 -5.31 22.90 -6.45
CA CYS A 350 -4.12 22.59 -7.24
C CYS A 350 -4.04 23.48 -8.48
N VAL A 351 -2.88 24.12 -8.68
CA VAL A 351 -2.63 25.00 -9.83
C VAL A 351 -1.49 24.43 -10.66
N LYS A 352 -1.74 24.22 -11.97
CA LYS A 352 -0.71 23.83 -12.93
C LYS A 352 0.13 25.06 -13.29
N LYS A 353 1.45 24.98 -13.08
CA LYS A 353 2.39 26.02 -13.52
C LYS A 353 2.85 25.73 -14.96
N PRO A 354 3.11 26.74 -15.80
CA PRO A 354 3.50 26.53 -17.20
C PRO A 354 4.70 25.58 -17.38
N ASP A 355 5.69 25.65 -16.50
CA ASP A 355 6.94 24.88 -16.58
C ASP A 355 6.97 23.63 -15.67
N ASN A 356 5.86 23.30 -15.00
CA ASN A 356 5.82 22.15 -14.10
C ASN A 356 4.81 21.11 -14.59
N TYR A 357 5.28 19.89 -14.82
CA TYR A 357 4.42 18.79 -15.24
C TYR A 357 3.37 18.46 -14.16
N ASP A 358 3.79 18.47 -12.88
CA ASP A 358 2.90 18.20 -11.75
C ASP A 358 2.31 19.51 -11.18
N PRO A 359 0.97 19.58 -10.99
CA PRO A 359 0.33 20.72 -10.33
C PRO A 359 0.86 20.92 -8.91
N GLN A 360 0.99 22.17 -8.48
CA GLN A 360 1.29 22.50 -7.09
C GLN A 360 -0.02 22.69 -6.33
N CYS A 361 -0.18 21.97 -5.23
CA CYS A 361 -1.39 22.05 -4.42
C CYS A 361 -1.18 22.89 -3.16
N THR A 362 -2.19 23.69 -2.84
CA THR A 362 -2.35 24.38 -1.56
C THR A 362 -3.44 23.65 -0.78
N ILE A 363 -3.17 23.39 0.49
CA ILE A 363 -4.10 22.72 1.40
C ILE A 363 -4.50 23.72 2.47
N LYS A 364 -5.81 23.93 2.64
CA LYS A 364 -6.37 24.75 3.70
C LYS A 364 -7.14 23.83 4.63
N ALA A 365 -6.68 23.70 5.87
CA ALA A 365 -7.32 22.90 6.89
C ALA A 365 -7.34 23.69 8.20
N GLU A 366 -8.43 23.57 8.94
CA GLU A 366 -8.51 24.17 10.27
C GLU A 366 -7.46 23.54 11.18
N THR A 367 -6.63 24.37 11.80
CA THR A 367 -5.64 23.97 12.79
C THR A 367 -6.32 23.79 14.14
N ASP A 368 -7.30 22.89 14.24
CA ASP A 368 -7.80 22.54 15.57
C ASP A 368 -6.72 21.72 16.29
N ALA A 369 -6.32 22.17 17.47
CA ALA A 369 -5.35 21.49 18.30
C ALA A 369 -5.88 20.16 18.86
N LYS A 370 -7.19 19.90 18.76
CA LYS A 370 -7.84 18.72 19.34
C LYS A 370 -8.59 17.85 18.30
N THR A 371 -7.92 16.84 17.76
CA THR A 371 -8.53 15.76 16.98
C THR A 371 -8.32 14.38 17.61
N ASP A 372 -9.37 13.56 17.62
CA ASP A 372 -9.38 12.16 18.03
C ASP A 372 -9.10 11.19 16.86
N THR A 373 -8.72 11.66 15.67
CA THR A 373 -8.49 10.82 14.48
C THR A 373 -7.56 9.63 14.76
N PHE A 374 -6.43 9.85 15.44
CA PHE A 374 -5.48 8.78 15.75
C PHE A 374 -6.08 7.68 16.63
N ILE A 375 -6.84 8.08 17.66
CA ILE A 375 -7.49 7.15 18.59
C ILE A 375 -8.64 6.41 17.90
N ARG A 376 -9.45 7.09 17.10
CA ARG A 376 -10.51 6.42 16.31
C ARG A 376 -9.93 5.35 15.40
N GLU A 377 -8.78 5.61 14.79
CA GLU A 377 -8.09 4.64 13.95
C GLU A 377 -7.64 3.42 14.77
N TYR A 378 -6.97 3.65 15.92
CA TYR A 378 -6.53 2.60 16.84
C TYR A 378 -7.69 1.72 17.32
N GLU A 379 -8.78 2.32 17.79
CA GLU A 379 -9.96 1.61 18.26
C GLU A 379 -10.63 0.79 17.14
N ALA A 380 -10.66 1.32 15.92
CA ALA A 380 -11.26 0.64 14.78
C ALA A 380 -10.51 -0.64 14.40
N TYR A 381 -9.17 -0.65 14.47
CA TYR A 381 -8.40 -1.88 14.32
C TYR A 381 -8.78 -2.91 15.38
N ILE A 382 -8.85 -2.51 16.66
CA ILE A 382 -9.16 -3.42 17.78
C ILE A 382 -10.55 -4.03 17.61
N LYS A 383 -11.56 -3.20 17.36
CA LYS A 383 -12.95 -3.65 17.14
C LYS A 383 -13.02 -4.61 15.96
N GLY A 384 -12.31 -4.30 14.87
CA GLY A 384 -12.22 -5.19 13.71
C GLY A 384 -11.64 -6.56 14.06
N PHE A 385 -10.60 -6.60 14.88
CA PHE A 385 -10.01 -7.87 15.32
C PHE A 385 -10.92 -8.68 16.24
N GLU A 386 -11.68 -8.03 17.11
CA GLU A 386 -12.71 -8.68 17.92
C GLU A 386 -13.78 -9.32 17.02
N LEU A 387 -14.25 -8.60 15.98
CA LEU A 387 -15.17 -9.15 14.98
C LEU A 387 -14.58 -10.37 14.25
N LEU A 388 -13.32 -10.32 13.83
CA LEU A 388 -12.65 -11.48 13.19
C LEU A 388 -12.63 -12.72 14.09
N ARG A 389 -12.39 -12.53 15.40
CA ARG A 389 -12.38 -13.65 16.35
C ARG A 389 -13.77 -14.24 16.52
N LEU A 390 -14.82 -13.43 16.51
CA LEU A 390 -16.21 -13.90 16.56
C LEU A 390 -16.57 -14.69 15.30
N GLU A 391 -16.21 -14.20 14.10
CA GLU A 391 -16.39 -14.94 12.84
C GLU A 391 -15.71 -16.31 12.90
N GLN A 392 -14.46 -16.37 13.37
CA GLN A 392 -13.71 -17.61 13.49
C GLN A 392 -14.32 -18.58 14.50
N ALA A 393 -14.80 -18.08 15.65
CA ALA A 393 -15.47 -18.89 16.66
C ALA A 393 -16.77 -19.51 16.12
N ASN A 394 -17.57 -18.72 15.40
CA ASN A 394 -18.81 -19.18 14.78
C ASN A 394 -18.54 -20.25 13.70
N LEU A 395 -17.52 -20.05 12.86
CA LEU A 395 -17.11 -21.06 11.87
C LEU A 395 -16.66 -22.37 12.53
N ASN A 396 -15.96 -22.30 13.67
CA ASN A 396 -15.54 -23.49 14.40
C ASN A 396 -16.73 -24.22 15.03
N LEU A 397 -17.69 -23.49 15.61
CA LEU A 397 -18.91 -24.07 16.16
C LEU A 397 -19.72 -24.80 15.08
N LEU A 398 -19.91 -24.18 13.91
CA LEU A 398 -20.59 -24.80 12.78
C LEU A 398 -19.91 -26.10 12.33
N LYS A 399 -18.57 -26.12 12.26
CA LYS A 399 -17.81 -27.33 11.92
C LYS A 399 -17.98 -28.45 12.94
N THR A 400 -18.09 -28.13 14.23
CA THR A 400 -18.35 -29.13 15.28
C THR A 400 -19.74 -29.73 15.11
N ILE A 401 -20.77 -28.89 14.92
CA ILE A 401 -22.16 -29.34 14.72
C ILE A 401 -22.28 -30.24 13.48
N THR A 402 -21.65 -29.89 12.35
CA THR A 402 -21.69 -30.74 11.14
C THR A 402 -21.02 -32.10 11.34
N LYS A 403 -19.97 -32.18 12.19
CA LYS A 403 -19.28 -33.44 12.48
C LYS A 403 -20.07 -34.36 13.40
N GLU A 404 -20.90 -33.83 14.27
CA GLU A 404 -21.73 -34.64 15.19
C GLU A 404 -22.99 -35.19 14.52
N ASN A 405 -23.39 -34.62 13.37
CA ASN A 405 -24.58 -35.03 12.60
C ASN A 405 -24.26 -35.89 11.36
N LEU A 406 -22.99 -36.23 11.13
CA LEU A 406 -22.50 -37.14 10.10
C LEU A 406 -21.91 -38.38 10.78
#